data_AF-A0A1B1R200-F1
#
_entry.id   AF-A0A1B1R200-F1
#
_cell.length_a   1.000
_cell.length_b   1.000
_cell.length_c   1.000
_cell.angle_alpha   90.00
_cell.angle_beta   90.00
_cell.angle_gamma   90.00
#
_symmetry.space_group_name_H-M   'P 1'
#
loop_
_entity.id
_entity.type
_entity.pdbx_description
1 polymer ?
#
loop_
_entity_poly.entity_id
_entity_poly.type
_entity_poly.pdbx_seq_one_letter_code
_entity_poly.pdbx_strand_id
1 'polypeptide(L)'
;IPAKNILTTNTWSSELSKLAANAFLAQRISSINSLSAVCEATGADVSEVARAIGRDSRIGPKFLEASIGFGGSCFQKDILNLIYLCECLNLPEVAAYWQQVVSLNDFQKSRFTRKVIESLFNTVTDKKIAIFGFS
;
A
#
# COMPACT_ATOMS: atom_id res chain seq x y z
N ILE A 1 -15.97 6.35 -26.38
CA ILE A 1 -15.37 7.17 -25.30
C ILE A 1 -15.29 8.60 -25.82
N PRO A 2 -15.80 9.62 -25.11
CA PRO A 2 -15.70 11.02 -25.55
C PRO A 2 -14.24 11.44 -25.76
N ALA A 3 -13.94 12.21 -26.81
CA ALA A 3 -12.56 12.61 -27.13
C ALA A 3 -11.85 13.31 -25.95
N LYS A 4 -12.59 14.08 -25.13
CA LYS A 4 -12.08 14.72 -23.91
C LYS A 4 -11.53 13.77 -22.83
N ASN A 5 -11.86 12.47 -22.90
CA ASN A 5 -11.40 11.45 -21.98
C ASN A 5 -10.28 10.57 -22.58
N ILE A 6 -9.80 10.90 -23.80
CA ILE A 6 -8.71 10.19 -24.48
C ILE A 6 -7.45 11.05 -24.38
N LEU A 7 -6.41 10.54 -23.74
CA LEU A 7 -5.10 11.19 -23.67
C LEU A 7 -4.16 10.50 -24.66
N THR A 8 -3.52 11.28 -25.53
CA THR A 8 -2.50 10.81 -26.47
C THR A 8 -1.12 11.24 -25.99
N THR A 9 -0.15 10.33 -26.06
CA THR A 9 1.22 10.55 -25.58
C THR A 9 2.18 9.65 -26.34
N ASN A 10 3.50 9.84 -26.17
CA ASN A 10 4.51 8.91 -26.69
C ASN A 10 4.50 7.57 -25.91
N THR A 11 5.09 6.54 -26.50
CA THR A 11 5.11 5.16 -25.95
C THR A 11 5.69 5.09 -24.55
N TRP A 12 6.87 5.66 -24.32
CA TRP A 12 7.54 5.62 -23.01
C TRP A 12 6.73 6.28 -21.90
N SER A 13 6.16 7.46 -22.19
CA SER A 13 5.30 8.17 -21.25
C SER A 13 4.01 7.38 -20.96
N SER A 14 3.45 6.68 -21.95
CA SER A 14 2.27 5.82 -21.75
C SER A 14 2.58 4.64 -20.80
N GLU A 15 3.68 3.94 -21.05
CA GLU A 15 4.09 2.77 -20.26
C GLU A 15 4.43 3.16 -18.83
N LEU A 16 5.25 4.21 -18.65
CA LEU A 16 5.62 4.70 -17.32
C LEU A 16 4.41 5.23 -16.54
N SER A 17 3.47 5.91 -17.21
CA SER A 17 2.24 6.40 -16.54
C SER A 17 1.44 5.26 -15.92
N LYS A 18 1.42 4.07 -16.53
CA LYS A 18 0.72 2.91 -15.97
C LYS A 18 1.39 2.39 -14.70
N LEU A 19 2.72 2.25 -14.72
CA LEU A 19 3.49 1.84 -13.54
C LEU A 19 3.34 2.86 -12.41
N ALA A 20 3.51 4.15 -12.73
CA ALA A 20 3.40 5.24 -11.77
C ALA A 20 2.00 5.27 -11.13
N ALA A 21 0.93 5.22 -11.92
CA ALA A 21 -0.43 5.26 -11.37
C ALA A 21 -0.69 4.14 -10.35
N ASN A 22 -0.26 2.91 -10.65
CA ASN A 22 -0.41 1.78 -9.74
C ASN A 22 0.48 1.94 -8.49
N ALA A 23 1.70 2.46 -8.64
CA ALA A 23 2.59 2.76 -7.52
C ALA A 23 2.00 3.83 -6.58
N PHE A 24 1.41 4.90 -7.12
CA PHE A 24 0.74 5.94 -6.33
C PHE A 24 -0.48 5.40 -5.55
N LEU A 25 -1.28 4.52 -6.16
CA LEU A 25 -2.41 3.90 -5.47
C LEU A 25 -1.95 3.00 -4.31
N ALA A 26 -0.94 2.16 -4.55
CA ALA A 26 -0.36 1.31 -3.52
C ALA A 26 0.32 2.13 -2.41
N GLN A 27 0.99 3.22 -2.78
CA GLN A 27 1.62 4.12 -1.84
C GLN A 27 0.60 4.70 -0.85
N ARG A 28 -0.57 5.14 -1.31
CA ARG A 28 -1.60 5.67 -0.41
C ARG A 28 -2.05 4.64 0.63
N ILE A 29 -2.21 3.38 0.21
CA ILE A 29 -2.55 2.28 1.13
C ILE A 29 -1.42 2.06 2.14
N SER A 30 -0.16 1.98 1.70
CA SER A 30 0.98 1.83 2.61
C SER A 30 1.13 3.01 3.56
N SER A 31 0.86 4.24 3.10
CA SER A 31 0.91 5.45 3.93
C SER A 31 -0.18 5.45 5.01
N ILE A 32 -1.42 5.07 4.70
CA ILE A 32 -2.44 5.00 5.74
C ILE A 32 -2.22 3.82 6.70
N ASN A 33 -1.69 2.70 6.20
CA ASN A 33 -1.30 1.56 7.05
C ASN A 33 -0.17 1.92 8.02
N SER A 34 0.81 2.73 7.60
CA SER A 34 1.86 3.17 8.52
C SER A 34 1.29 4.08 9.62
N LEU A 35 0.35 4.97 9.27
CA LEU A 35 -0.37 5.78 10.26
C LEU A 35 -1.24 4.93 11.19
N SER A 36 -1.78 3.79 10.72
CA SER A 36 -2.55 2.87 11.57
C SER A 36 -1.71 2.36 12.75
N ALA A 37 -0.43 2.05 12.53
CA ALA A 37 0.47 1.63 13.60
C ALA A 37 0.73 2.76 14.61
N VAL A 38 0.85 4.02 14.15
CA VAL A 38 0.99 5.20 15.02
C VAL A 38 -0.29 5.42 15.83
N CYS A 39 -1.45 5.29 15.20
CA CYS A 39 -2.75 5.42 15.85
C CYS A 39 -2.91 4.42 17.00
N GLU A 40 -2.56 3.15 16.77
CA GLU A 40 -2.58 2.12 17.81
C GLU A 40 -1.63 2.39 18.98
N ALA A 41 -0.46 2.99 18.73
CA ALA A 41 0.50 3.33 19.78
C ALA A 41 0.11 4.57 20.60
N THR A 42 -0.75 5.43 20.05
CA THR A 42 -1.14 6.72 20.66
C THR A 42 -2.57 6.75 21.17
N GLY A 43 -3.40 5.77 20.81
CA GLY A 43 -4.83 5.72 21.13
C GLY A 43 -5.72 6.49 20.15
N ALA A 44 -5.19 6.95 19.02
CA ALA A 44 -5.99 7.57 17.95
C ALA A 44 -6.71 6.51 17.09
N ASP A 45 -7.74 6.94 16.34
CA ASP A 45 -8.45 6.10 15.38
C ASP A 45 -8.00 6.43 13.94
N VAL A 46 -7.45 5.44 13.24
CA VAL A 46 -6.99 5.59 11.84
C VAL A 46 -8.13 5.97 10.89
N SER A 47 -9.36 5.56 11.17
CA SER A 47 -10.55 5.88 10.38
C SER A 47 -10.90 7.37 10.49
N GLU A 48 -10.74 7.95 11.67
CA GLU A 48 -10.91 9.39 11.88
C GLU A 48 -9.81 10.18 11.21
N VAL A 49 -8.55 9.74 11.35
CA VAL A 49 -7.40 10.34 10.68
C VAL A 49 -7.56 10.31 9.16
N ALA A 50 -7.90 9.15 8.58
CA ALA A 50 -8.17 8.97 7.16
C ALA A 50 -9.28 9.90 6.66
N ARG A 51 -10.39 9.99 7.42
CA ARG A 51 -11.51 10.88 7.12
C ARG A 51 -11.08 12.34 7.16
N ALA A 52 -10.26 12.75 8.12
CA ALA A 52 -9.78 14.13 8.25
C ALA A 52 -8.88 14.52 7.07
N ILE A 53 -7.85 13.72 6.76
CA ILE A 53 -6.93 14.02 5.65
C ILE A 53 -7.62 13.92 4.29
N GLY A 54 -8.58 13.02 4.14
CA GLY A 54 -9.33 12.82 2.89
C GLY A 54 -10.30 13.96 2.56
N ARG A 55 -10.57 14.89 3.50
CA ARG A 55 -11.36 16.10 3.24
C ARG A 55 -10.59 17.15 2.45
N ASP A 56 -9.27 17.13 2.47
CA ASP A 56 -8.46 17.98 1.60
C ASP A 56 -8.61 17.49 0.15
N SER A 57 -9.15 18.32 -0.73
CA SER A 57 -9.44 17.96 -2.12
C SER A 57 -8.19 17.65 -2.95
N ARG A 58 -7.00 18.10 -2.52
CA ARG A 58 -5.72 17.79 -3.15
C ARG A 58 -5.26 16.36 -2.85
N ILE A 59 -5.70 15.80 -1.71
CA ILE A 59 -5.45 14.42 -1.31
C ILE A 59 -6.60 13.53 -1.80
N GLY A 60 -7.84 13.94 -1.53
CA GLY A 60 -9.05 13.18 -1.84
C GLY A 60 -9.28 11.97 -0.92
N PRO A 61 -10.52 11.46 -0.85
CA PRO A 61 -10.91 10.45 0.15
C PRO A 61 -10.61 8.99 -0.26
N LYS A 62 -10.23 8.74 -1.51
CA LYS A 62 -10.09 7.38 -2.06
C LYS A 62 -8.75 6.75 -1.67
N PHE A 63 -8.70 5.42 -1.60
CA PHE A 63 -7.49 4.65 -1.27
C PHE A 63 -6.84 5.08 0.07
N LEU A 64 -7.68 5.41 1.06
CA LEU A 64 -7.27 5.77 2.43
C LEU A 64 -7.88 4.85 3.48
N GLU A 65 -8.25 3.64 3.09
CA GLU A 65 -8.75 2.63 4.02
C GLU A 65 -7.58 1.76 4.50
N ALA A 66 -7.33 1.78 5.81
CA ALA A 66 -6.30 0.94 6.40
C ALA A 66 -6.73 -0.53 6.39
N SER A 67 -5.77 -1.43 6.12
CA SER A 67 -6.00 -2.87 5.99
C SER A 67 -4.80 -3.68 6.52
N ILE A 68 -4.91 -5.01 6.49
CA ILE A 68 -3.80 -5.93 6.74
C ILE A 68 -2.64 -5.76 5.74
N GLY A 69 -2.94 -5.18 4.57
CA GLY A 69 -2.01 -4.96 3.48
C GLY A 69 -2.73 -5.05 2.14
N PHE A 70 -2.21 -4.38 1.12
CA PHE A 70 -2.70 -4.57 -0.24
C PHE A 70 -2.23 -5.93 -0.79
N GLY A 71 -3.09 -6.54 -1.60
CA GLY A 71 -2.84 -7.76 -2.36
C GLY A 71 -3.12 -7.60 -3.85
N GLY A 72 -3.32 -8.73 -4.53
CA GLY A 72 -3.57 -8.77 -5.97
C GLY A 72 -2.30 -8.76 -6.82
N SER A 73 -2.46 -9.14 -8.09
CA SER A 73 -1.34 -9.35 -9.02
C SER A 73 -0.69 -8.07 -9.53
N CYS A 74 -1.37 -6.91 -9.44
CA CYS A 74 -0.92 -5.68 -10.10
C CYS A 74 0.01 -4.82 -9.24
N PHE A 75 -0.37 -4.48 -8.00
CA PHE A 75 0.38 -3.45 -7.24
C PHE A 75 1.82 -3.86 -6.93
N GLN A 76 2.02 -5.02 -6.31
CA GLN A 76 3.37 -5.46 -5.93
C GLN A 76 4.24 -5.68 -7.18
N LYS A 77 3.69 -6.31 -8.23
CA LYS A 77 4.41 -6.54 -9.49
C LYS A 77 4.87 -5.23 -10.13
N ASP A 78 3.97 -4.26 -10.27
CA ASP A 78 4.28 -3.02 -10.98
C ASP A 78 5.25 -2.13 -10.19
N ILE A 79 5.18 -2.13 -8.86
CA ILE A 79 6.16 -1.43 -8.02
C ILE A 79 7.53 -2.09 -8.10
N LEU A 80 7.61 -3.42 -8.06
CA LEU A 80 8.89 -4.14 -8.21
C LEU A 80 9.50 -3.91 -9.60
N ASN A 81 8.69 -3.88 -10.66
CA ASN A 81 9.15 -3.49 -11.99
C ASN A 81 9.67 -2.05 -12.02
N LEU A 82 9.00 -1.11 -11.34
CA LEU A 82 9.45 0.28 -11.24
C LEU A 82 10.78 0.40 -10.48
N ILE A 83 10.95 -0.32 -9.37
CA ILE A 83 12.19 -0.39 -8.60
C ILE A 83 13.33 -0.91 -9.48
N TYR A 84 13.10 -2.04 -10.14
CA TYR A 84 14.08 -2.63 -11.06
C TYR A 84 14.46 -1.68 -12.20
N LEU A 85 13.48 -0.98 -12.80
CA LEU A 85 13.72 0.03 -13.81
C LEU A 85 14.61 1.18 -13.27
N CYS A 86 14.34 1.66 -12.05
CA CYS A 86 15.17 2.68 -11.42
C CYS A 86 16.61 2.20 -11.20
N GLU A 87 16.81 0.96 -10.77
CA GLU A 87 18.15 0.36 -10.61
C GLU A 87 18.89 0.26 -11.95
N CYS A 88 18.23 -0.21 -13.01
CA CYS A 88 18.81 -0.26 -14.36
C CYS A 88 19.21 1.11 -14.90
N LEU A 89 18.51 2.17 -14.48
CA LEU A 89 18.81 3.56 -14.85
C LEU A 89 19.84 4.23 -13.92
N ASN A 90 20.43 3.49 -12.97
CA ASN A 90 21.36 4.00 -11.95
C ASN A 90 20.74 5.10 -11.07
N LEU A 91 19.47 4.92 -10.65
CA LEU A 91 18.73 5.81 -9.75
C LEU A 91 18.42 5.11 -8.41
N PRO A 92 19.43 4.78 -7.59
CA PRO A 92 19.25 3.97 -6.38
C PRO A 92 18.38 4.65 -5.33
N GLU A 93 18.40 5.98 -5.21
CA GLU A 93 17.57 6.72 -4.27
C GLU A 93 16.07 6.60 -4.61
N VAL A 94 15.75 6.61 -5.91
CA VAL A 94 14.38 6.47 -6.40
C VAL A 94 13.89 5.03 -6.21
N ALA A 95 14.76 4.05 -6.47
CA ALA A 95 14.47 2.64 -6.20
C ALA A 95 14.18 2.42 -4.70
N ALA A 96 15.03 2.94 -3.82
CA ALA A 96 14.86 2.84 -2.37
C ALA A 96 13.55 3.47 -1.87
N TYR A 97 13.15 4.60 -2.45
CA TYR A 97 11.87 5.24 -2.11
C TYR A 97 10.67 4.34 -2.42
N TRP A 98 10.60 3.77 -3.63
CA TRP A 98 9.48 2.89 -4.00
C TRP A 98 9.53 1.55 -3.27
N GLN A 99 10.72 1.07 -2.92
CA GLN A 99 10.90 -0.12 -2.09
C GLN A 99 10.21 0.01 -0.73
N GLN A 100 10.18 1.21 -0.13
CA GLN A 100 9.47 1.44 1.14
C GLN A 100 7.96 1.15 1.06
N VAL A 101 7.34 1.36 -0.11
CA VAL A 101 5.91 1.06 -0.28
C VAL A 101 5.64 -0.43 -0.09
N VAL A 102 6.52 -1.28 -0.62
CA VAL A 102 6.44 -2.75 -0.46
C VAL A 102 6.83 -3.16 0.95
N SER A 103 7.94 -2.63 1.49
CA SER A 103 8.42 -2.97 2.83
C SER A 103 7.40 -2.63 3.93
N LEU A 104 6.69 -1.50 3.82
CA LEU A 104 5.62 -1.16 4.74
C LEU A 104 4.40 -2.08 4.62
N ASN A 105 4.09 -2.56 3.42
CA ASN A 105 3.01 -3.52 3.21
C ASN A 105 3.32 -4.86 3.89
N ASP A 106 4.54 -5.35 3.74
CA ASP A 106 4.96 -6.61 4.38
C ASP A 106 5.10 -6.46 5.89
N PHE A 107 5.60 -5.31 6.37
CA PHE A 107 5.58 -4.96 7.78
C PHE A 107 4.16 -5.02 8.36
N GLN A 108 3.15 -4.46 7.68
CA GLN A 108 1.76 -4.47 8.15
C GLN A 108 1.21 -5.90 8.28
N LYS A 109 1.47 -6.77 7.29
CA LYS A 109 1.07 -8.18 7.34
C LYS A 109 1.73 -8.91 8.52
N SER A 110 3.05 -8.77 8.68
CA SER A 110 3.80 -9.41 9.77
C SER A 110 3.35 -8.89 11.14
N ARG A 111 3.11 -7.59 11.26
CA ARG A 111 2.64 -6.94 12.48
C ARG A 111 1.27 -7.47 12.89
N PHE A 112 0.34 -7.58 11.95
CA PHE A 112 -0.99 -8.14 12.22
C PHE A 112 -0.89 -9.59 12.72
N THR A 113 -0.17 -10.46 11.99
CA THR A 113 0.02 -11.86 12.38
C THR A 113 0.64 -11.99 13.77
N ARG A 114 1.64 -11.14 14.08
CA ARG A 114 2.26 -11.10 15.40
C ARG A 114 1.27 -10.73 16.50
N LYS A 115 0.43 -9.71 16.29
CA LYS A 115 -0.62 -9.33 17.27
C LYS A 115 -1.61 -10.47 17.53
N VAL A 116 -1.98 -11.24 16.51
CA VAL A 116 -2.85 -12.42 16.68
C VAL A 116 -2.18 -13.46 17.58
N ILE A 117 -0.89 -13.77 17.34
CA ILE A 117 -0.14 -14.74 18.15
C ILE A 117 0.05 -14.25 19.59
N GLU A 118 0.39 -12.97 19.78
CA GLU A 118 0.52 -12.34 21.10
C GLU A 118 -0.80 -12.41 21.87
N SER A 119 -1.94 -12.18 21.20
CA SER A 119 -3.28 -12.27 21.79
C SER A 119 -3.70 -13.70 22.16
N LEU A 120 -3.01 -14.71 21.62
CA LEU A 120 -3.21 -16.14 21.92
C LEU A 120 -2.16 -16.69 22.88
N PHE A 121 -1.57 -15.84 23.72
CA PHE A 121 -0.55 -16.18 24.72
C PHE A 121 0.74 -16.75 24.12
N ASN A 122 1.15 -16.22 22.97
CA ASN A 122 2.37 -16.59 22.24
C ASN A 122 2.44 -18.07 21.81
N THR A 123 1.30 -18.77 21.76
CA THR A 123 1.23 -20.13 21.22
C THR A 123 -0.05 -20.34 20.42
N VAL A 124 0.09 -20.94 19.24
CA VAL A 124 -1.02 -21.33 18.37
C VAL A 124 -1.08 -22.84 18.14
N THR A 125 -0.21 -23.61 18.81
CA THR A 125 -0.17 -25.07 18.71
C THR A 125 -1.52 -25.65 19.13
N ASP A 126 -2.07 -26.53 18.28
CA ASP A 126 -3.35 -27.19 18.45
C ASP A 126 -4.58 -26.26 18.62
N LYS A 127 -4.43 -24.96 18.31
CA LYS A 127 -5.56 -24.02 18.28
C LYS A 127 -6.20 -23.99 16.90
N LYS A 128 -7.52 -24.16 16.87
CA LYS A 128 -8.32 -23.98 15.65
C LYS A 128 -8.57 -22.49 15.42
N ILE A 129 -8.10 -21.95 14.30
CA ILE A 129 -8.29 -20.54 13.90
C ILE A 129 -9.19 -20.50 12.67
N ALA A 130 -10.27 -19.73 12.74
CA ALA A 130 -11.11 -19.47 11.58
C ALA A 130 -10.57 -18.27 10.78
N ILE A 131 -10.42 -18.42 9.46
CA ILE A 131 -9.99 -17.36 8.55
C ILE A 131 -11.19 -16.96 7.69
N PHE A 132 -11.67 -15.72 7.86
CA PHE A 132 -12.81 -15.20 7.11
C PHE A 132 -12.30 -14.30 5.96
N GLY A 133 -12.15 -14.89 4.77
CA GLY A 133 -11.69 -14.25 3.54
C GLY A 133 -10.32 -14.78 3.06
N PHE A 134 -10.20 -15.12 1.76
CA PHE A 134 -8.98 -15.69 1.15
C PHE A 134 -8.77 -15.24 -0.33
N SER A 135 -9.61 -14.33 -0.83
CA SER A 135 -9.58 -13.90 -2.23
C SER A 135 -8.25 -13.30 -2.67
#